data_AF-A0A9Q3KAS3-F1
#
_entry.id   AF-A0A9Q3KAS3-F1
#
_cell.length_a   1.000
_cell.length_b   1.000
_cell.length_c   1.000
_cell.angle_alpha   90.00
_cell.angle_beta   90.00
_cell.angle_gamma   90.00
#
_symmetry.space_group_name_H-M   'P 1'
#
loop_
_entity.id
_entity.type
_entity.pdbx_description
1 polymer ?
#
loop_
_entity_poly.entity_id
_entity_poly.type
_entity_poly.pdbx_seq_one_letter_code
_entity_poly.pdbx_strand_id
1 'polypeptide(L)'
;MDTALLIWNRVISHTGLLKNIISDRDQKFTSALWTHLHKLLGTRLSFSTAYHPKTDGLAERLIQTLEDMIRRLCAYGLELKDSDGFTHDWCTLIPALELA
;
A
#
# COMPACT_ATOMS: atom_id res chain seq x y z
N MET A 1 0.88 16.75 -10.68
CA MET A 1 2.32 16.41 -10.80
C MET A 1 2.88 15.95 -9.45
N ASP A 2 2.43 16.53 -8.35
CA ASP A 2 3.02 16.32 -7.03
C ASP A 2 2.95 14.87 -6.53
N THR A 3 1.87 14.16 -6.86
CA THR A 3 1.73 12.73 -6.53
C THR A 3 2.76 11.84 -7.24
N ALA A 4 3.05 12.12 -8.51
CA ALA A 4 4.05 11.36 -9.28
C ALA A 4 5.47 11.60 -8.73
N LEU A 5 5.80 12.85 -8.38
CA LEU A 5 7.07 13.20 -7.72
C LEU A 5 7.19 12.54 -6.35
N LEU A 6 6.10 12.49 -5.58
CA LEU A 6 6.08 11.84 -4.28
C LEU A 6 6.38 10.34 -4.40
N ILE A 7 5.74 9.64 -5.34
CA ILE A 7 5.98 8.21 -5.58
C ILE A 7 7.42 7.98 -6.03
N TRP A 8 7.94 8.81 -6.93
CA TRP A 8 9.33 8.71 -7.39
C TRP A 8 10.33 8.85 -6.24
N ASN A 9 10.17 9.90 -5.43
CA ASN A 9 11.11 10.25 -4.37
C ASN A 9 11.00 9.38 -3.11
N ARG A 10 9.83 8.78 -2.84
CA ARG A 10 9.60 7.99 -1.62
C ARG A 10 9.63 6.48 -1.86
N VAL A 11 9.22 6.02 -3.04
CA VAL A 11 9.09 4.58 -3.33
C VAL A 11 10.19 4.14 -4.28
N ILE A 12 10.27 4.75 -5.47
CA ILE A 12 11.17 4.28 -6.54
C ILE A 12 12.63 4.57 -6.22
N SER A 13 12.96 5.69 -5.57
CA SER A 13 14.32 6.00 -5.12
C SER A 13 14.87 4.98 -4.12
N HIS A 14 14.03 4.47 -3.22
CA HIS A 14 14.42 3.55 -2.14
C HIS A 14 14.44 2.09 -2.61
N THR A 15 13.46 1.69 -3.43
CA THR A 15 13.30 0.29 -3.88
C THR A 15 13.94 0.03 -5.25
N GLY A 16 14.28 1.09 -5.99
CA GLY A 16 14.61 1.01 -7.40
C GLY A 16 13.37 0.80 -8.27
N LEU A 17 13.59 0.65 -9.58
CA LEU A 17 12.52 0.25 -10.49
C LEU A 17 12.22 -1.24 -10.32
N LEU A 18 11.01 -1.54 -9.85
CA LEU A 18 10.50 -2.90 -9.75
C LEU A 18 10.40 -3.50 -11.16
N LYS A 19 10.97 -4.70 -11.35
CA LYS A 19 10.93 -5.41 -12.63
C LYS A 19 9.56 -6.04 -12.89
N ASN A 20 8.88 -6.48 -11.84
CA ASN A 20 7.55 -7.08 -11.91
C ASN A 20 6.73 -6.63 -10.69
N ILE A 21 5.51 -6.19 -10.93
CA ILE A 21 4.53 -5.85 -9.90
C ILE A 21 3.33 -6.76 -10.10
N ILE A 22 2.87 -7.36 -9.01
CA ILE A 22 1.66 -8.19 -9.00
C ILE A 22 0.61 -7.39 -8.26
N SER A 23 -0.48 -7.06 -8.95
CA SER A 23 -1.57 -6.25 -8.41
C SER A 23 -2.90 -6.95 -8.63
N ASP A 24 -3.91 -6.57 -7.87
CA ASP A 24 -5.30 -6.91 -8.16
C ASP A 24 -5.78 -6.27 -9.49
N ARG A 25 -7.01 -6.61 -9.90
CA ARG A 25 -7.63 -6.08 -11.11
C ARG A 25 -8.38 -4.76 -10.88
N ASP A 26 -7.97 -3.95 -9.91
CA ASP A 26 -8.58 -2.63 -9.70
C ASP A 26 -8.51 -1.78 -10.98
N GLN A 27 -9.54 -0.98 -11.22
CA GLN A 27 -9.65 -0.11 -12.40
C GLN A 27 -8.46 0.85 -12.53
N LYS A 28 -7.84 1.23 -11.42
CA LYS A 28 -6.63 2.07 -11.40
C LYS A 28 -5.49 1.35 -12.13
N PHE A 29 -5.16 0.13 -11.73
CA PHE A 29 -4.05 -0.64 -12.31
C PHE A 29 -4.33 -1.16 -13.72
N THR A 30 -5.60 -1.39 -14.07
CA THR A 30 -6.01 -1.80 -15.42
C THR A 30 -6.22 -0.62 -16.38
N SER A 31 -6.19 0.62 -15.88
CA SER A 31 -6.37 1.80 -16.73
C SER A 31 -5.25 1.94 -17.78
N ALA A 32 -5.60 2.58 -18.90
CA ALA A 32 -4.65 2.86 -19.97
C ALA A 32 -3.46 3.69 -19.48
N LEU A 33 -3.69 4.65 -18.56
CA LEU A 33 -2.64 5.48 -18.00
C LEU A 33 -1.60 4.65 -17.23
N TRP A 34 -2.06 3.82 -16.29
CA TRP A 34 -1.17 3.02 -15.45
C TRP A 34 -0.43 1.95 -16.26
N THR A 35 -1.11 1.32 -17.21
CA THR A 35 -0.49 0.33 -18.11
C THR A 35 0.61 0.97 -18.97
N HIS A 36 0.37 2.16 -19.54
CA HIS A 36 1.40 2.86 -20.32
C HIS A 36 2.56 3.37 -19.48
N LEU A 37 2.27 3.88 -18.27
CA LEU A 37 3.30 4.33 -17.33
C LEU A 37 4.27 3.21 -16.98
N HIS A 38 3.77 2.05 -16.57
CA HIS A 38 4.63 0.90 -16.24
C HIS A 38 5.41 0.39 -17.45
N LYS A 39 4.82 0.42 -18.65
CA LYS A 39 5.52 0.07 -19.89
C LYS A 39 6.70 1.01 -20.17
N LEU A 40 6.54 2.32 -19.95
CA LEU A 40 7.62 3.30 -20.10
C LEU A 40 8.72 3.12 -19.04
N LEU A 41 8.34 2.75 -17.81
CA LEU A 41 9.27 2.48 -16.72
C LEU A 41 9.99 1.12 -16.85
N GLY A 42 9.62 0.29 -17.83
CA GLY A 42 10.18 -1.05 -18.00
C GLY A 42 9.69 -2.07 -16.96
N THR A 43 8.64 -1.73 -16.21
CA THR A 43 8.04 -2.59 -15.19
C THR A 43 6.96 -3.46 -15.81
N ARG A 44 7.02 -4.77 -15.58
CA ARG A 44 5.94 -5.68 -15.96
C ARG A 44 4.84 -5.63 -14.90
N LEU A 45 3.61 -5.30 -15.30
CA LEU A 45 2.44 -5.38 -14.43
C LEU A 45 1.73 -6.71 -14.70
N SER A 46 1.61 -7.53 -13.67
CA SER A 46 0.92 -8.82 -13.69
C SER A 46 -0.30 -8.73 -12.78
N PHE A 47 -1.44 -9.27 -13.21
CA PHE A 47 -2.67 -9.20 -12.43
C PHE A 47 -2.95 -10.52 -11.72
N SER A 48 -3.26 -10.47 -10.42
CA SER A 48 -3.76 -11.63 -9.71
C SER A 48 -5.10 -12.07 -10.31
N THR A 49 -5.35 -13.37 -10.29
CA THR A 49 -6.67 -13.93 -10.62
C THR A 49 -7.44 -14.08 -9.32
N ALA A 50 -8.76 -13.91 -9.35
CA ALA A 50 -9.65 -14.02 -8.19
C ALA A 50 -9.53 -15.34 -7.37
N TYR A 51 -8.81 -16.34 -7.89
CA TYR A 51 -8.59 -17.66 -7.27
C TYR A 51 -7.10 -18.03 -7.10
N HIS A 52 -6.16 -17.07 -7.09
CA HIS A 52 -4.73 -17.36 -6.80
C HIS A 52 -4.24 -16.74 -5.47
N PRO A 53 -4.68 -17.28 -4.32
CA PRO A 53 -4.23 -16.85 -2.99
C PRO A 53 -2.75 -17.13 -2.70
N LYS A 54 -2.01 -17.76 -3.62
CA LYS A 54 -0.59 -18.09 -3.40
C LYS A 54 0.35 -16.92 -3.65
N THR A 55 0.00 -16.04 -4.59
CA THR A 55 0.83 -14.91 -5.01
C THR A 55 0.34 -13.61 -4.37
N ASP A 56 -0.98 -13.42 -4.36
CA ASP A 56 -1.62 -12.26 -3.71
C ASP A 56 -1.70 -12.47 -2.19
N GLY A 57 -1.87 -13.71 -1.73
CA GLY A 57 -2.13 -13.99 -0.32
C GLY A 57 -0.99 -13.63 0.64
N LEU A 58 0.25 -13.41 0.18
CA LEU A 58 1.29 -12.83 1.04
C LEU A 58 1.05 -11.34 1.26
N ALA A 59 0.76 -10.60 0.19
CA ALA A 59 0.41 -9.18 0.27
C ALA A 59 -0.90 -9.00 1.03
N GLU A 60 -1.94 -9.78 0.73
CA GLU A 60 -3.23 -9.74 1.44
C GLU A 60 -3.07 -10.05 2.94
N ARG A 61 -2.29 -11.08 3.32
CA ARG A 61 -2.04 -11.39 4.75
C ARG A 61 -1.27 -10.28 5.44
N LEU A 62 -0.30 -9.67 4.77
CA LEU A 62 0.44 -8.54 5.32
C LEU A 62 -0.48 -7.33 5.51
N ILE A 63 -1.31 -7.01 4.51
CA ILE A 63 -2.30 -5.94 4.60
C ILE A 63 -3.30 -6.20 5.72
N GLN A 64 -3.81 -7.43 5.87
CA GLN A 64 -4.69 -7.80 6.99
C GLN A 64 -4.00 -7.63 8.35
N THR A 65 -2.75 -8.07 8.46
CA THR A 65 -1.98 -7.92 9.71
C THR A 65 -1.78 -6.45 10.04
N LEU A 66 -1.44 -5.62 9.05
CA LEU A 66 -1.31 -4.17 9.21
C LEU A 66 -2.64 -3.51 9.59
N GLU A 67 -3.74 -3.86 8.94
CA GLU A 67 -5.08 -3.37 9.31
C GLU A 67 -5.42 -3.71 10.76
N ASP A 68 -5.17 -4.94 11.19
CA ASP A 68 -5.45 -5.38 12.55
C ASP A 68 -4.57 -4.65 13.57
N MET A 69 -3.30 -4.39 13.25
CA MET A 69 -2.41 -3.58 14.08
C MET A 69 -2.90 -2.13 14.18
N ILE A 70 -3.28 -1.51 13.05
CA ILE A 70 -3.83 -0.15 13.03
C ILE A 70 -5.13 -0.09 13.85
N ARG A 71 -6.05 -1.05 13.69
CA ARG A 71 -7.30 -1.10 14.47
C ARG A 71 -7.03 -1.19 15.96
N ARG A 72 -6.07 -2.02 16.37
CA ARG A 72 -5.68 -2.13 17.79
C ARG A 72 -5.04 -0.85 18.29
N LEU A 73 -4.17 -0.20 17.52
CA LEU A 73 -3.59 1.09 17.89
C LEU A 73 -4.63 2.21 17.94
N CYS A 74 -5.59 2.26 17.02
CA CYS A 74 -6.67 3.25 17.08
C CYS A 74 -7.63 3.01 18.27
N ALA A 75 -7.83 1.75 18.68
CA ALA A 75 -8.69 1.39 19.81
C ALA A 75 -8.01 1.51 21.19
N TYR A 76 -6.69 1.27 21.27
CA TYR A 76 -5.94 1.19 22.53
C TYR A 76 -4.78 2.19 22.63
N GLY A 77 -4.56 3.02 21.60
CA GLY A 77 -3.44 3.94 21.46
C GLY A 77 -3.38 4.99 22.55
N LEU A 78 -2.15 5.16 23.06
CA LEU A 78 -1.77 6.03 24.14
C LEU A 78 -1.89 7.50 23.69
N GLU A 79 -2.65 8.28 24.45
CA GLU A 79 -2.60 9.76 24.55
C GLU A 79 -3.29 10.66 23.51
N LEU A 80 -3.90 10.14 22.43
CA LEU A 80 -4.64 10.99 21.47
C LEU A 80 -6.09 10.53 21.28
N LYS A 81 -6.87 10.53 22.36
CA LYS A 81 -8.30 10.24 22.30
C LYS A 81 -9.05 11.52 21.96
N ASP A 82 -9.76 11.52 20.83
CA ASP A 82 -10.75 12.56 20.53
C ASP A 82 -11.97 12.42 21.46
N SER A 83 -12.99 13.29 21.35
CA SER A 83 -14.17 13.26 22.23
C SER A 83 -14.87 11.89 22.32
N ASP A 84 -14.71 11.04 21.30
CA ASP A 84 -15.34 9.71 21.20
C ASP A 84 -14.42 8.57 21.66
N GLY A 85 -13.22 8.87 22.16
CA GLY A 85 -12.31 7.88 22.76
C GLY A 85 -11.41 7.13 21.77
N PHE A 86 -11.43 7.49 20.49
CA PHE A 86 -10.64 6.87 19.42
C PHE A 86 -9.63 7.85 18.81
N THR A 87 -8.49 7.32 18.33
CA THR A 87 -7.55 8.06 17.49
C THR A 87 -7.79 7.71 16.03
N HIS A 88 -8.34 8.63 15.25
CA HIS A 88 -8.56 8.43 13.80
C HIS A 88 -7.36 8.83 12.93
N ASP A 89 -6.24 9.24 13.53
CA ASP A 89 -5.02 9.62 12.82
C ASP A 89 -4.13 8.42 12.50
N TRP A 90 -4.59 7.59 11.57
CA TRP A 90 -3.83 6.44 11.05
C TRP A 90 -2.59 6.88 10.24
N CYS A 91 -2.60 8.08 9.67
CA CYS A 91 -1.49 8.63 8.88
C CYS A 91 -0.20 8.76 9.70
N THR A 92 -0.31 9.15 10.97
CA THR A 92 0.83 9.27 11.89
C THR A 92 1.28 7.92 12.46
N LEU A 93 0.38 6.93 12.49
CA LEU A 93 0.64 5.59 13.05
C LEU A 93 1.32 4.64 12.05
N ILE A 94 1.09 4.80 10.75
CA ILE A 94 1.68 3.95 9.70
C ILE A 94 3.22 3.93 9.75
N PRO A 95 3.93 5.07 9.85
CA PRO A 95 5.39 5.05 9.92
C PRO A 95 5.94 4.32 11.16
N ALA A 96 5.21 4.34 12.28
CA ALA A 96 5.60 3.63 13.49
C ALA A 96 5.47 2.10 13.34
N LEU A 97 4.53 1.65 12.49
CA LEU A 97 4.32 0.24 12.16
C LEU A 97 5.34 -0.32 11.16
N GLU A 98 5.96 0.52 10.34
CA GLU A 98 7.00 0.11 9.39
C GLU A 98 8.28 -0.39 10.08
N LEU A 99 8.47 -0.03 11.36
CA LEU A 99 9.65 -0.35 12.17
C LEU A 99 9.39 -1.39 13.28
N ALA A 100 8.17 -1.93 13.37
CA ALA A 100 7.74 -2.84 14.45
C ALA A 100 7.97 -4.33 14.13
#